data_AF-A0A7Y3HMH3-F1
#
_entry.id   AF-A0A7Y3HMH3-F1
#
_cell.length_a   1.000
_cell.length_b   1.000
_cell.length_c   1.000
_cell.angle_alpha   90.00
_cell.angle_beta   90.00
_cell.angle_gamma   90.00
#
_symmetry.space_group_name_H-M   'P 1'
#
loop_
_entity.id
_entity.type
_entity.pdbx_description
1 polymer ?
#
loop_
_entity_poly.entity_id
_entity_poly.type
_entity_poly.pdbx_seq_one_letter_code
_entity_poly.pdbx_strand_id
1 'polypeptide(L)'
;MKNILFLSMLVACFFLPNNLSAQNDADALRLSNIQFGSTARSISLAGAMGALGADFSTFSKNPAGIGIYRKSEFTFSPLITSRTAKSDYLGNSNEGTQTPFGIGNAGLVYAAPLQGGSLWKSINYGFGYNRLKTFKQEFGGDGANKTSSLLDGWIANANSGFGTLPDNLSNFPDDAFLGYNTFLIDPIPPDSLNYFSAIPNGGIQQEFNIESKGSFGEIVFGAGANYNNNLFIGLNFSFPTFNYTKETRWQETDVADTVNGPLSVYNFKAFTYNQLIESSGSGFNTKFGLIYRINDYVRLGAHIHSPSWYEISDEAFNNLTSVFDSSVTFSEESVRLFDYTVRTPYKAGGSAAFLFNGQGLISIDYEFVDYTSMKLKSDYYSFTNENNTIEERYEAAHNIKA
;
A
#
# COMPACT_ATOMS: atom_id res chain seq x y z
N MET A 1 6.49 -29.17 -25.75
CA MET A 1 7.36 -28.01 -25.48
C MET A 1 6.59 -26.68 -25.67
N LYS A 2 5.44 -26.48 -25.01
CA LYS A 2 4.65 -25.24 -25.09
C LYS A 2 4.35 -24.58 -23.73
N ASN A 3 4.82 -25.19 -22.63
CA ASN A 3 4.53 -24.73 -21.26
C ASN A 3 5.76 -24.16 -20.55
N ILE A 4 6.88 -23.94 -21.26
CA ILE A 4 8.10 -23.33 -20.68
C ILE A 4 8.18 -21.82 -20.98
N LEU A 5 7.46 -21.35 -22.00
CA LEU A 5 7.43 -19.93 -22.39
C LEU A 5 6.56 -19.03 -21.48
N PHE A 6 5.61 -19.60 -20.74
CA PHE A 6 4.77 -18.83 -19.80
C PHE A 6 5.45 -18.63 -18.43
N LEU A 7 6.41 -19.50 -18.07
CA LEU A 7 7.15 -19.38 -16.81
C LEU A 7 8.36 -18.46 -16.93
N SER A 8 8.96 -18.34 -18.12
CA SER A 8 10.05 -17.38 -18.38
C SER A 8 9.58 -15.92 -18.45
N MET A 9 8.28 -15.69 -18.72
CA MET A 9 7.70 -14.34 -18.77
C MET A 9 7.31 -13.82 -17.38
N LEU A 10 7.10 -14.70 -16.40
CA LEU A 10 6.79 -14.31 -15.01
C LEU A 10 8.05 -13.95 -14.19
N VAL A 11 9.22 -14.49 -14.55
CA VAL A 11 10.50 -14.23 -13.88
C VAL A 11 11.19 -12.97 -14.43
N ALA A 12 10.92 -12.59 -15.69
CA ALA A 12 11.44 -11.36 -16.29
C ALA A 12 10.75 -10.08 -15.77
N CYS A 13 9.53 -10.17 -15.22
CA CYS A 13 8.85 -9.00 -14.63
C CYS A 13 9.38 -8.58 -13.25
N PHE A 14 10.21 -9.40 -12.59
CA PHE A 14 10.78 -9.08 -11.28
C PHE A 14 12.14 -8.38 -11.33
N PHE A 15 12.76 -8.24 -12.51
CA PHE A 15 14.13 -7.70 -12.66
C PHE A 15 14.23 -6.59 -13.72
N LEU A 16 13.21 -5.74 -13.85
CA LEU A 16 13.43 -4.44 -14.48
C LEU A 16 14.02 -3.49 -13.42
N PRO A 17 15.04 -2.68 -13.75
CA PRO A 17 15.58 -1.68 -12.84
C PRO A 17 14.47 -0.68 -12.54
N ASN A 18 13.80 -0.85 -11.39
CA ASN A 18 12.95 0.17 -10.84
C ASN A 18 13.89 1.30 -10.42
N ASN A 19 13.77 2.46 -11.06
CA ASN A 19 14.30 3.70 -10.52
C ASN A 19 13.74 3.80 -9.09
N LEU A 20 14.60 3.61 -8.09
CA LEU A 20 14.26 3.68 -6.68
C LEU A 20 14.10 5.16 -6.28
N SER A 21 13.11 5.83 -6.87
CA SER A 21 12.52 7.01 -6.28
C SER A 21 11.72 6.54 -5.06
N ALA A 22 11.86 7.25 -3.93
CA ALA A 22 11.11 6.96 -2.71
C ALA A 22 9.59 7.01 -2.92
N GLN A 23 9.14 7.80 -3.90
CA GLN A 23 7.76 7.89 -4.38
C GLN A 23 7.65 7.29 -5.78
N ASN A 24 6.72 6.37 -5.97
CA ASN A 24 6.52 5.73 -7.26
C ASN A 24 5.06 5.28 -7.50
N ASP A 25 4.89 4.58 -8.61
CA ASP A 25 3.64 4.03 -9.07
C ASP A 25 3.00 3.04 -8.06
N ALA A 26 3.81 2.39 -7.22
CA ALA A 26 3.32 1.52 -6.16
C ALA A 26 2.65 2.28 -5.01
N ASP A 27 2.99 3.56 -4.76
CA ASP A 27 2.28 4.38 -3.78
C ASP A 27 0.86 4.69 -4.25
N ALA A 28 0.71 5.05 -5.53
CA ALA A 28 -0.61 5.25 -6.14
C ALA A 28 -1.45 3.96 -6.08
N LEU A 29 -0.85 2.80 -6.35
CA LEU A 29 -1.51 1.50 -6.21
C LEU A 29 -1.89 1.21 -4.76
N ARG A 30 -1.00 1.47 -3.79
CA ARG A 30 -1.22 1.20 -2.36
C ARG A 30 -2.46 1.91 -1.82
N LEU A 31 -2.69 3.15 -2.26
CA LEU A 31 -3.84 3.99 -1.90
C LEU A 31 -5.11 3.63 -2.69
N SER A 32 -4.96 3.10 -3.91
CA SER A 32 -6.08 2.69 -4.76
C SER A 32 -6.63 1.31 -4.38
N ASN A 33 -5.78 0.44 -3.83
CA ASN A 33 -6.14 -0.89 -3.35
C ASN A 33 -6.60 -0.85 -1.88
N ILE A 34 -7.93 -0.72 -1.72
CA ILE A 34 -8.62 -0.69 -0.43
C ILE A 34 -9.53 -1.90 -0.27
N GLN A 35 -9.69 -2.36 0.97
CA GLN A 35 -10.65 -3.40 1.31
C GLN A 35 -11.87 -2.77 1.97
N PHE A 36 -13.05 -3.19 1.51
CA PHE A 36 -14.32 -2.80 2.12
C PHE A 36 -14.80 -3.93 3.00
N GLY A 37 -15.24 -3.60 4.22
CA GLY A 37 -15.74 -4.56 5.19
C GLY A 37 -14.95 -4.48 6.48
N SER A 38 -15.52 -3.75 7.45
CA SER A 38 -14.90 -3.39 8.73
C SER A 38 -15.68 -3.95 9.93
N THR A 39 -16.83 -4.55 9.69
CA THR A 39 -17.68 -5.21 10.68
C THR A 39 -17.51 -6.73 10.60
N ALA A 40 -17.80 -7.45 11.68
CA ALA A 40 -17.74 -8.93 11.67
C ALA A 40 -18.62 -9.53 10.56
N ARG A 41 -19.79 -8.95 10.32
CA ARG A 41 -20.75 -9.38 9.28
C ARG A 41 -20.21 -9.17 7.87
N SER A 42 -19.59 -8.04 7.59
CA SER A 42 -19.01 -7.77 6.27
C SER A 42 -17.78 -8.63 6.00
N ILE A 43 -16.91 -8.81 7.00
CA ILE A 43 -15.74 -9.69 6.91
C ILE A 43 -16.17 -11.16 6.72
N SER A 44 -17.22 -11.63 7.40
CA SER A 44 -17.72 -13.01 7.23
C SER A 44 -18.25 -13.32 5.83
N LEU A 45 -18.52 -12.28 5.03
CA LEU A 45 -18.98 -12.37 3.65
C LEU A 45 -17.89 -11.90 2.67
N ALA A 46 -16.61 -11.89 3.09
CA ALA A 46 -15.47 -11.42 2.29
C ALA A 46 -15.66 -10.00 1.69
N GLY A 47 -16.48 -9.17 2.33
CA GLY A 47 -16.86 -7.84 1.84
C GLY A 47 -17.91 -7.82 0.72
N ALA A 48 -18.58 -8.94 0.43
CA ALA A 48 -19.68 -9.08 -0.53
C ALA A 48 -21.01 -8.51 0.01
N MET A 49 -21.04 -7.21 0.31
CA MET A 49 -22.17 -6.52 0.95
C MET A 49 -22.88 -5.50 0.04
N GLY A 50 -22.57 -5.46 -1.26
CA GLY A 50 -23.05 -4.43 -2.19
C GLY A 50 -24.57 -4.40 -2.39
N ALA A 51 -25.23 -5.56 -2.36
CA ALA A 51 -26.69 -5.68 -2.45
C ALA A 51 -27.36 -5.83 -1.08
N LEU A 52 -26.55 -5.86 -0.02
CA LEU A 52 -26.97 -5.98 1.37
C LEU A 52 -26.91 -4.61 2.05
N GLY A 53 -27.52 -4.50 3.22
CA GLY A 53 -27.53 -3.25 3.99
C GLY A 53 -27.93 -3.52 5.43
N ALA A 54 -28.28 -2.46 6.16
CA ALA A 54 -28.40 -2.53 7.61
C ALA A 54 -27.10 -3.07 8.27
N ASP A 55 -25.96 -2.59 7.78
CA ASP A 55 -24.63 -2.74 8.38
C ASP A 55 -23.83 -1.47 8.03
N PHE A 56 -23.19 -0.85 9.02
CA PHE A 56 -22.57 0.47 8.84
C PHE A 56 -21.40 0.43 7.84
N SER A 57 -20.68 -0.69 7.74
CA SER A 57 -19.55 -0.80 6.80
C SER A 57 -19.99 -0.76 5.33
N THR A 58 -21.27 -1.07 5.05
CA THR A 58 -21.83 -0.92 3.70
C THR A 58 -21.81 0.53 3.23
N PHE A 59 -21.79 1.49 4.15
CA PHE A 59 -21.73 2.90 3.81
C PHE A 59 -20.49 3.21 2.97
N SER A 60 -19.36 2.56 3.26
CA SER A 60 -18.10 2.69 2.52
C SER A 60 -18.13 2.10 1.12
N LYS A 61 -19.05 1.16 0.83
CA LYS A 61 -19.13 0.42 -0.44
C LYS A 61 -20.35 0.83 -1.27
N ASN A 62 -21.55 0.62 -0.74
CA ASN A 62 -22.81 1.03 -1.35
C ASN A 62 -23.64 1.83 -0.33
N PRO A 63 -23.65 3.18 -0.40
CA PRO A 63 -24.34 4.01 0.58
C PRO A 63 -25.86 3.81 0.63
N ALA A 64 -26.48 3.18 -0.38
CA ALA A 64 -27.89 2.81 -0.32
C ALA A 64 -28.20 1.82 0.82
N GLY A 65 -27.19 1.08 1.31
CA GLY A 65 -27.33 0.20 2.48
C GLY A 65 -27.80 0.93 3.74
N ILE A 66 -27.53 2.24 3.84
CA ILE A 66 -28.04 3.11 4.92
C ILE A 66 -29.56 3.29 4.84
N GLY A 67 -30.13 3.37 3.63
CA GLY A 67 -31.58 3.49 3.44
C GLY A 67 -32.37 2.27 3.95
N ILE A 68 -31.71 1.12 4.12
CA ILE A 68 -32.34 -0.13 4.59
C ILE A 68 -32.59 -0.12 6.11
N TYR A 69 -31.86 0.70 6.87
CA TYR A 69 -32.04 0.81 8.32
C TYR A 69 -33.49 1.19 8.68
N ARG A 70 -34.07 0.46 9.63
CA ARG A 70 -35.44 0.70 10.11
C ARG A 70 -35.50 1.47 11.43
N LYS A 71 -34.38 1.51 12.14
CA LYS A 71 -34.21 2.14 13.45
C LYS A 71 -32.83 2.75 13.52
N SER A 72 -32.68 3.75 14.39
CA SER A 72 -31.36 4.31 14.68
C SER A 72 -30.49 3.26 15.36
N GLU A 73 -29.21 3.19 14.97
CA GLU A 73 -28.25 2.20 15.43
C GLU A 73 -26.92 2.87 15.70
N PHE A 74 -26.28 2.48 16.81
CA PHE A 74 -24.86 2.72 17.03
C PHE A 74 -24.13 1.40 16.83
N THR A 75 -23.07 1.42 16.01
CA THR A 75 -22.24 0.26 15.68
C THR A 75 -20.84 0.50 16.22
N PHE A 76 -20.27 -0.49 16.88
CA PHE A 76 -18.85 -0.55 17.22
C PHE A 76 -18.34 -1.96 16.94
N SER A 77 -17.25 -2.08 16.18
CA SER A 77 -16.67 -3.36 15.77
C SER A 77 -15.16 -3.34 16.02
N PRO A 78 -14.65 -4.00 17.08
CA PRO A 78 -13.23 -4.25 17.22
C PRO A 78 -12.75 -5.21 16.14
N LEU A 79 -11.46 -5.14 15.82
CA LEU A 79 -10.83 -5.94 14.77
C LEU A 79 -9.57 -6.59 15.33
N ILE A 80 -9.48 -7.91 15.18
CA ILE A 80 -8.26 -8.68 15.40
C ILE A 80 -7.94 -9.35 14.07
N THR A 81 -6.73 -9.14 13.57
CA THR A 81 -6.25 -9.81 12.37
C THR A 81 -5.03 -10.64 12.73
N SER A 82 -4.89 -11.82 12.13
CA SER A 82 -3.64 -12.59 12.15
C SER A 82 -3.01 -12.51 10.77
N ARG A 83 -1.74 -12.14 10.70
CA ARG A 83 -0.97 -12.04 9.46
C ARG A 83 0.32 -12.81 9.62
N THR A 84 0.51 -13.80 8.75
CA THR A 84 1.75 -14.55 8.64
C THR A 84 2.47 -14.11 7.38
N ALA A 85 3.73 -13.71 7.52
CA ALA A 85 4.63 -13.43 6.41
C ALA A 85 5.69 -14.54 6.34
N LYS A 86 5.92 -15.04 5.13
CA LYS A 86 6.98 -16.01 4.83
C LYS A 86 7.92 -15.39 3.83
N SER A 87 9.22 -15.53 4.07
CA SER A 87 10.28 -14.99 3.25
C SER A 87 11.32 -16.08 3.01
N ASP A 88 11.60 -16.32 1.74
CA ASP A 88 12.70 -17.19 1.32
C ASP A 88 13.81 -16.29 0.79
N TYR A 89 14.98 -16.35 1.44
CA TYR A 89 16.12 -15.51 1.12
C TYR A 89 17.41 -16.32 1.16
N LEU A 90 18.17 -16.33 0.04
CA LEU A 90 19.46 -17.04 -0.08
C LEU A 90 19.43 -18.52 0.39
N GLY A 91 18.28 -19.19 0.20
CA GLY A 91 18.08 -20.59 0.59
C GLY A 91 17.62 -20.81 2.04
N ASN A 92 17.50 -19.74 2.83
CA ASN A 92 16.92 -19.75 4.18
C ASN A 92 15.46 -19.30 4.12
N SER A 93 14.60 -19.99 4.87
CA SER A 93 13.17 -19.67 4.97
C SER A 93 12.88 -19.11 6.36
N ASN A 94 12.20 -17.98 6.41
CA ASN A 94 11.80 -17.31 7.64
C ASN A 94 10.28 -17.13 7.65
N GLU A 95 9.67 -17.28 8.83
CA GLU A 95 8.23 -17.09 9.03
C GLU A 95 7.98 -16.25 10.28
N GLY A 96 7.20 -15.18 10.13
CA GLY A 96 6.76 -14.34 11.23
C GLY A 96 5.25 -14.22 11.25
N THR A 97 4.64 -14.32 12.44
CA THR A 97 3.19 -14.12 12.62
C THR A 97 2.91 -12.96 13.57
N GLN A 98 2.07 -12.04 13.14
CA GLN A 98 1.65 -10.86 13.88
C GLN A 98 0.13 -10.87 14.09
N THR A 99 -0.32 -10.52 15.30
CA THR A 99 -1.75 -10.46 15.66
C THR A 99 -2.16 -9.07 16.15
N PRO A 100 -2.20 -8.04 15.29
CA PRO A 100 -2.57 -6.71 15.72
C PRO A 100 -4.05 -6.62 16.11
N PHE A 101 -4.30 -5.90 17.20
CA PHE A 101 -5.63 -5.44 17.61
C PHE A 101 -5.89 -4.03 17.06
N GLY A 102 -7.14 -3.75 16.71
CA GLY A 102 -7.56 -2.43 16.29
C GLY A 102 -9.07 -2.25 16.32
N ILE A 103 -9.53 -1.11 15.82
CA ILE A 103 -10.95 -0.82 15.63
C ILE A 103 -11.24 -0.95 14.14
N GLY A 104 -12.19 -1.81 13.80
CA GLY A 104 -12.69 -1.95 12.44
C GLY A 104 -13.63 -0.80 12.11
N ASN A 105 -14.65 -0.57 12.95
CA ASN A 105 -15.63 0.47 12.72
C ASN A 105 -16.20 1.05 14.02
N ALA A 106 -16.56 2.34 13.96
CA ALA A 106 -17.49 2.97 14.89
C ALA A 106 -18.42 3.89 14.09
N GLY A 107 -19.73 3.79 14.27
CA GLY A 107 -20.68 4.57 13.48
C GLY A 107 -22.05 4.72 14.10
N LEU A 108 -22.75 5.76 13.68
CA LEU A 108 -24.12 6.06 14.05
C LEU A 108 -24.97 6.16 12.78
N VAL A 109 -26.12 5.51 12.80
CA VAL A 109 -27.19 5.71 11.83
C VAL A 109 -28.40 6.27 12.56
N TYR A 110 -28.89 7.43 12.12
CA TYR A 110 -30.17 7.98 12.56
C TYR A 110 -31.24 7.65 11.52
N ALA A 111 -32.25 6.89 11.90
CA ALA A 111 -33.35 6.54 11.01
C ALA A 111 -34.52 7.52 11.19
N ALA A 112 -34.87 8.27 10.13
CA ALA A 112 -36.01 9.18 10.13
C ALA A 112 -37.15 8.60 9.26
N PRO A 113 -38.08 7.83 9.84
CA PRO A 113 -39.25 7.32 9.12
C PRO A 113 -40.17 8.48 8.71
N LEU A 114 -40.70 8.41 7.49
CA LEU A 114 -41.65 9.39 6.97
C LEU A 114 -43.08 8.89 7.19
N GLN A 115 -43.96 9.77 7.66
CA GLN A 115 -45.36 9.45 7.91
C GLN A 115 -46.25 9.79 6.72
N GLY A 116 -47.40 9.10 6.63
CA GLY A 116 -48.52 9.46 5.76
C GLY A 116 -48.34 9.05 4.29
N GLY A 117 -48.85 7.87 3.92
CA GLY A 117 -49.15 7.43 2.54
C GLY A 117 -48.04 7.45 1.47
N SER A 118 -46.92 8.13 1.72
CA SER A 118 -45.87 8.42 0.77
C SER A 118 -45.18 7.15 0.31
N LEU A 119 -44.71 7.16 -0.94
CA LEU A 119 -43.83 6.11 -1.44
C LEU A 119 -42.47 6.20 -0.75
N TRP A 120 -42.02 7.38 -0.34
CA TRP A 120 -40.84 7.52 0.51
C TRP A 120 -41.17 7.07 1.93
N LYS A 121 -40.49 6.03 2.41
CA LYS A 121 -40.73 5.40 3.72
C LYS A 121 -39.79 5.91 4.80
N SER A 122 -38.55 6.26 4.45
CA SER A 122 -37.58 6.84 5.39
C SER A 122 -36.46 7.57 4.67
N ILE A 123 -35.85 8.51 5.39
CA ILE A 123 -34.55 9.09 5.07
C ILE A 123 -33.66 8.85 6.29
N ASN A 124 -32.52 8.22 6.08
CA ASN A 124 -31.61 7.81 7.14
C ASN A 124 -30.29 8.54 6.95
N TYR A 125 -29.67 8.98 8.03
CA TYR A 125 -28.40 9.70 8.03
C TYR A 125 -27.34 8.86 8.72
N GLY A 126 -26.17 8.74 8.11
CA GLY A 126 -25.04 8.00 8.65
C GLY A 126 -23.87 8.93 8.95
N PHE A 127 -23.16 8.66 10.04
CA PHE A 127 -21.87 9.28 10.37
C PHE A 127 -20.98 8.28 11.10
N GLY A 128 -19.69 8.22 10.77
CA GLY A 128 -18.75 7.36 11.49
C GLY A 128 -17.44 7.11 10.76
N TYR A 129 -16.66 6.18 11.30
CA TYR A 129 -15.33 5.82 10.83
C TYR A 129 -15.26 4.35 10.40
N ASN A 130 -14.78 4.07 9.21
CA ASN A 130 -14.46 2.72 8.73
C ASN A 130 -12.95 2.58 8.52
N ARG A 131 -12.33 1.59 9.15
CA ARG A 131 -10.98 1.15 8.77
C ARG A 131 -11.06 0.37 7.47
N LEU A 132 -10.27 0.78 6.49
CA LEU A 132 -10.22 0.18 5.15
C LEU A 132 -8.99 -0.72 4.95
N LYS A 133 -7.90 -0.45 5.69
CA LYS A 133 -6.65 -1.22 5.60
C LYS A 133 -5.83 -1.10 6.88
N THR A 134 -5.06 -2.13 7.16
CA THR A 134 -3.95 -2.10 8.13
C THR A 134 -2.64 -2.26 7.38
N PHE A 135 -1.61 -1.52 7.79
CA PHE A 135 -0.28 -1.63 7.21
C PHE A 135 0.66 -2.49 8.06
N LYS A 136 0.17 -3.11 9.14
CA LYS A 136 1.00 -3.97 9.99
C LYS A 136 1.50 -5.19 9.20
N GLN A 137 2.80 -5.26 8.98
CA GLN A 137 3.50 -6.38 8.37
C GLN A 137 4.95 -6.36 8.85
N GLU A 138 5.52 -7.54 9.04
CA GLU A 138 6.93 -7.70 9.40
C GLU A 138 7.46 -8.94 8.69
N PHE A 139 8.62 -8.82 8.07
CA PHE A 139 9.32 -9.94 7.47
C PHE A 139 10.81 -9.62 7.38
N GLY A 140 11.63 -10.66 7.46
CA GLY A 140 13.07 -10.54 7.38
C GLY A 140 13.69 -11.74 6.68
N GLY A 141 14.99 -11.69 6.49
CA GLY A 141 15.73 -12.78 5.88
C GLY A 141 17.20 -12.65 6.16
N ASP A 142 17.89 -13.78 6.16
CA ASP A 142 19.33 -13.84 6.35
C ASP A 142 19.92 -14.92 5.43
N GLY A 143 21.19 -14.76 5.06
CA GLY A 143 21.92 -15.82 4.38
C GLY A 143 23.26 -15.36 3.83
N ALA A 144 24.10 -16.34 3.49
CA ALA A 144 25.39 -16.11 2.88
C ALA A 144 25.22 -15.78 1.39
N ASN A 145 25.59 -14.56 1.00
CA ASN A 145 25.58 -14.13 -0.40
C ASN A 145 27.00 -14.16 -0.97
N LYS A 146 27.20 -14.96 -2.02
CA LYS A 146 28.51 -15.17 -2.65
C LYS A 146 28.76 -14.29 -3.87
N THR A 147 27.79 -13.48 -4.28
CA THR A 147 27.80 -12.87 -5.61
C THR A 147 27.45 -11.40 -5.64
N SER A 148 26.71 -10.88 -4.66
CA SER A 148 26.24 -9.50 -4.69
C SER A 148 26.16 -8.85 -3.31
N SER A 149 26.05 -7.53 -3.32
CA SER A 149 25.85 -6.64 -2.17
C SER A 149 24.71 -5.66 -2.46
N LEU A 150 24.10 -5.09 -1.42
CA LEU A 150 23.19 -3.94 -1.56
C LEU A 150 23.86 -2.77 -2.31
N LEU A 151 25.19 -2.62 -2.14
CA LEU A 151 25.98 -1.57 -2.78
C LEU A 151 25.93 -1.63 -4.32
N ASP A 152 25.71 -2.82 -4.90
CA ASP A 152 25.60 -2.97 -6.36
C ASP A 152 24.43 -2.15 -6.93
N GLY A 153 23.32 -2.09 -6.20
CA GLY A 153 22.16 -1.27 -6.57
C GLY A 153 22.46 0.22 -6.45
N TRP A 154 23.19 0.63 -5.42
CA TRP A 154 23.55 2.04 -5.19
C TRP A 154 24.53 2.54 -6.24
N ILE A 155 25.50 1.70 -6.64
CA ILE A 155 26.42 1.98 -7.75
C ILE A 155 25.65 2.08 -9.06
N ALA A 156 24.67 1.19 -9.31
CA ALA A 156 23.84 1.28 -10.50
C ALA A 156 23.05 2.60 -10.55
N ASN A 157 22.55 3.07 -9.40
CA ASN A 157 21.87 4.36 -9.28
C ASN A 157 22.85 5.53 -9.52
N ALA A 158 24.04 5.50 -8.92
CA ALA A 158 25.08 6.53 -9.09
C ALA A 158 25.57 6.62 -10.55
N ASN A 159 25.69 5.49 -11.24
CA ASN A 159 26.13 5.39 -12.62
C ASN A 159 24.99 5.62 -13.63
N SER A 160 23.75 5.86 -13.18
CA SER A 160 22.59 6.00 -14.06
C SER A 160 22.72 7.21 -15.00
N GLY A 161 22.19 7.09 -16.23
CA GLY A 161 22.30 8.14 -17.24
C GLY A 161 23.75 8.36 -17.71
N PHE A 162 24.30 9.53 -17.38
CA PHE A 162 25.70 9.88 -17.66
C PHE A 162 26.62 9.73 -16.43
N GLY A 163 26.10 9.16 -15.34
CA GLY A 163 26.76 9.12 -14.04
C GLY A 163 26.61 10.42 -13.25
N THR A 164 26.74 10.32 -11.93
CA THR A 164 26.65 11.44 -11.00
C THR A 164 28.01 11.74 -10.40
N LEU A 165 28.44 13.01 -10.42
CA LEU A 165 29.68 13.42 -9.74
C LEU A 165 29.52 13.33 -8.21
N PRO A 166 30.58 13.04 -7.44
CA PRO A 166 30.52 12.93 -5.97
C PRO A 166 29.85 14.13 -5.29
N ASP A 167 30.18 15.35 -5.73
CA ASP A 167 29.61 16.59 -5.19
C ASP A 167 28.09 16.71 -5.37
N ASN A 168 27.52 15.96 -6.33
CA ASN A 168 26.10 15.98 -6.66
C ASN A 168 25.31 14.80 -6.07
N LEU A 169 25.96 13.80 -5.48
CA LEU A 169 25.27 12.64 -4.89
C LEU A 169 24.26 13.06 -3.82
N SER A 170 24.58 14.12 -3.07
CA SER A 170 23.70 14.69 -2.03
C SER A 170 22.36 15.19 -2.57
N ASN A 171 22.22 15.42 -3.88
CA ASN A 171 20.96 15.81 -4.52
C ASN A 171 20.17 14.59 -4.99
N PHE A 172 20.84 13.62 -5.60
CA PHE A 172 20.30 12.33 -6.02
C PHE A 172 21.44 11.45 -6.59
N PRO A 173 21.52 10.13 -6.32
CA PRO A 173 20.62 9.33 -5.49
C PRO A 173 21.14 9.20 -4.04
N ASP A 174 20.20 9.19 -3.09
CA ASP A 174 20.49 9.34 -1.65
C ASP A 174 21.26 8.17 -1.05
N ASP A 175 21.03 6.97 -1.59
CA ASP A 175 21.72 5.74 -1.23
C ASP A 175 23.20 5.75 -1.62
N ALA A 176 23.53 6.24 -2.81
CA ALA A 176 24.90 6.44 -3.25
C ALA A 176 25.62 7.53 -2.45
N PHE A 177 24.93 8.61 -2.05
CA PHE A 177 25.48 9.62 -1.15
C PHE A 177 25.94 9.01 0.18
N LEU A 178 25.10 8.17 0.79
CA LEU A 178 25.46 7.47 2.03
C LEU A 178 26.64 6.52 1.80
N GLY A 179 26.60 5.72 0.74
CA GLY A 179 27.68 4.78 0.41
C GLY A 179 29.03 5.48 0.21
N TYR A 180 29.03 6.64 -0.45
CA TYR A 180 30.24 7.41 -0.73
C TYR A 180 30.85 8.01 0.55
N ASN A 181 30.04 8.70 1.37
CA ASN A 181 30.55 9.32 2.61
C ASN A 181 30.94 8.31 3.70
N THR A 182 30.52 7.05 3.56
CA THR A 182 30.93 5.94 4.44
C THR A 182 32.02 5.06 3.84
N PHE A 183 32.63 5.46 2.72
CA PHE A 183 33.71 4.75 2.03
C PHE A 183 33.34 3.32 1.57
N LEU A 184 32.04 3.04 1.41
CA LEU A 184 31.56 1.77 0.87
C LEU A 184 31.53 1.77 -0.65
N ILE A 185 31.39 2.94 -1.29
CA ILE A 185 31.54 3.11 -2.74
C ILE A 185 32.44 4.30 -3.04
N ASP A 186 33.23 4.22 -4.10
CA ASP A 186 34.16 5.28 -4.49
C ASP A 186 34.28 5.40 -6.01
N PRO A 187 34.57 6.60 -6.56
CA PRO A 187 34.83 6.75 -8.00
C PRO A 187 36.07 5.98 -8.44
N ILE A 188 36.05 5.43 -9.65
CA ILE A 188 37.14 4.68 -10.26
C ILE A 188 38.15 5.65 -10.90
N PRO A 189 39.32 5.95 -10.30
CA PRO A 189 40.23 6.94 -10.86
C PRO A 189 40.76 6.51 -12.23
N PRO A 190 40.92 7.44 -13.20
CA PRO A 190 40.71 8.89 -13.11
C PRO A 190 39.26 9.34 -13.39
N ASP A 191 38.32 8.41 -13.54
CA ASP A 191 36.91 8.69 -13.77
C ASP A 191 36.21 9.11 -12.47
N SER A 192 35.31 10.09 -12.57
CA SER A 192 34.51 10.61 -11.44
C SER A 192 33.02 10.30 -11.59
N LEU A 193 32.62 9.56 -12.63
CA LEU A 193 31.23 9.26 -12.96
C LEU A 193 30.91 7.76 -12.83
N ASN A 194 31.93 6.92 -12.66
CA ASN A 194 31.78 5.48 -12.46
C ASN A 194 32.35 5.07 -11.11
N TYR A 195 31.57 4.29 -10.36
CA TYR A 195 31.90 3.90 -8.99
C TYR A 195 32.24 2.40 -8.86
N PHE A 196 33.07 2.06 -7.87
CA PHE A 196 33.34 0.70 -7.43
C PHE A 196 32.88 0.48 -5.98
N SER A 197 32.71 -0.79 -5.61
CA SER A 197 32.28 -1.22 -4.27
C SER A 197 33.46 -1.63 -3.39
N ALA A 198 33.36 -1.38 -2.09
CA ALA A 198 34.21 -1.99 -1.06
C ALA A 198 33.99 -3.52 -0.95
N ILE A 199 32.90 -4.03 -1.51
CA ILE A 199 32.49 -5.45 -1.54
C ILE A 199 32.36 -5.92 -3.00
N PRO A 200 33.45 -6.06 -3.77
CA PRO A 200 33.37 -6.25 -5.22
C PRO A 200 32.91 -7.65 -5.66
N ASN A 201 33.02 -8.68 -4.80
CA ASN A 201 32.78 -10.08 -5.16
C ASN A 201 31.69 -10.76 -4.30
N GLY A 202 30.95 -9.99 -3.49
CA GLY A 202 30.12 -10.57 -2.43
C GLY A 202 30.99 -11.36 -1.41
N GLY A 203 30.52 -12.54 -1.01
CA GLY A 203 31.19 -13.35 0.02
C GLY A 203 30.82 -12.94 1.45
N ILE A 204 29.70 -12.23 1.60
CA ILE A 204 29.25 -11.64 2.85
C ILE A 204 28.00 -12.35 3.38
N GLN A 205 27.77 -12.26 4.68
CA GLN A 205 26.49 -12.60 5.30
C GLN A 205 25.57 -11.38 5.16
N GLN A 206 24.36 -11.58 4.66
CA GLN A 206 23.31 -10.57 4.61
C GLN A 206 22.24 -10.88 5.64
N GLU A 207 21.70 -9.84 6.24
CA GLU A 207 20.53 -9.89 7.12
C GLU A 207 19.67 -8.66 6.85
N PHE A 208 18.36 -8.84 6.74
CA PHE A 208 17.43 -7.72 6.70
C PHE A 208 16.17 -7.98 7.51
N ASN A 209 15.59 -6.90 8.01
CA ASN A 209 14.27 -6.89 8.60
C ASN A 209 13.50 -5.67 8.10
N ILE A 210 12.26 -5.89 7.64
CA ILE A 210 11.35 -4.85 7.20
C ILE A 210 10.09 -4.94 8.04
N GLU A 211 9.82 -3.87 8.78
CA GLU A 211 8.58 -3.68 9.52
C GLU A 211 7.79 -2.52 8.90
N SER A 212 6.50 -2.73 8.67
CA SER A 212 5.57 -1.64 8.39
C SER A 212 4.42 -1.63 9.38
N LYS A 213 3.93 -0.44 9.71
CA LYS A 213 2.82 -0.20 10.65
C LYS A 213 1.98 0.98 10.20
N GLY A 214 0.86 1.18 10.89
CA GLY A 214 -0.10 2.25 10.60
C GLY A 214 -1.42 1.72 10.04
N SER A 215 -2.29 2.65 9.64
CA SER A 215 -3.63 2.31 9.18
C SER A 215 -4.19 3.26 8.14
N PHE A 216 -5.14 2.75 7.39
CA PHE A 216 -5.96 3.51 6.45
C PHE A 216 -7.41 3.40 6.90
N GLY A 217 -8.07 4.53 7.10
CA GLY A 217 -9.51 4.56 7.33
C GLY A 217 -10.16 5.73 6.65
N GLU A 218 -11.47 5.84 6.84
CA GLU A 218 -12.25 6.95 6.33
C GLU A 218 -13.30 7.38 7.33
N ILE A 219 -13.47 8.69 7.46
CA ILE A 219 -14.65 9.28 8.09
C ILE A 219 -15.70 9.45 6.99
N VAL A 220 -16.89 8.91 7.21
CA VAL A 220 -17.98 8.94 6.25
C VAL A 220 -19.20 9.61 6.85
N PHE A 221 -19.86 10.46 6.05
CA PHE A 221 -21.17 10.99 6.38
C PHE A 221 -22.04 11.09 5.13
N GLY A 222 -23.35 11.11 5.32
CA GLY A 222 -24.29 11.17 4.22
C GLY A 222 -25.64 10.59 4.57
N ALA A 223 -26.40 10.22 3.55
CA ALA A 223 -27.78 9.78 3.72
C ALA A 223 -28.15 8.65 2.76
N GLY A 224 -29.14 7.86 3.18
CA GLY A 224 -29.81 6.88 2.35
C GLY A 224 -31.32 6.97 2.51
N ALA A 225 -32.06 6.80 1.43
CA ALA A 225 -33.52 6.88 1.42
C ALA A 225 -34.15 5.57 0.96
N ASN A 226 -35.31 5.26 1.56
CA ASN A 226 -36.13 4.09 1.21
C ASN A 226 -37.36 4.54 0.42
N TYR A 227 -37.44 4.09 -0.83
CA TYR A 227 -38.59 4.24 -1.69
C TYR A 227 -39.36 2.92 -1.80
N ASN A 228 -40.54 2.93 -1.21
CA ASN A 228 -41.55 1.88 -1.26
C ASN A 228 -41.06 0.49 -0.85
N ASN A 229 -40.05 0.41 0.03
CA ASN A 229 -39.40 -0.82 0.49
C ASN A 229 -38.70 -1.66 -0.59
N ASN A 230 -38.71 -1.18 -1.83
CA ASN A 230 -38.18 -1.92 -2.98
C ASN A 230 -36.97 -1.22 -3.58
N LEU A 231 -36.90 0.11 -3.54
CA LEU A 231 -35.75 0.86 -4.03
C LEU A 231 -35.11 1.64 -2.89
N PHE A 232 -33.80 1.48 -2.74
CA PHE A 232 -32.99 2.22 -1.78
C PHE A 232 -31.94 2.98 -2.56
N ILE A 233 -31.73 4.24 -2.20
CA ILE A 233 -30.74 5.12 -2.81
C ILE A 233 -29.85 5.70 -1.72
N GLY A 234 -28.60 6.00 -2.02
CA GLY A 234 -27.72 6.63 -1.05
C GLY A 234 -26.60 7.43 -1.67
N LEU A 235 -26.14 8.43 -0.90
CA LEU A 235 -25.03 9.31 -1.23
C LEU A 235 -24.20 9.50 0.04
N ASN A 236 -22.87 9.48 -0.09
CA ASN A 236 -21.97 9.87 0.98
C ASN A 236 -20.82 10.74 0.51
N PHE A 237 -20.23 11.40 1.49
CA PHE A 237 -18.95 12.07 1.41
C PHE A 237 -18.00 11.32 2.33
N SER A 238 -16.82 11.01 1.81
CA SER A 238 -15.78 10.28 2.53
C SER A 238 -14.50 11.10 2.60
N PHE A 239 -13.91 11.11 3.79
CA PHE A 239 -12.64 11.75 4.11
C PHE A 239 -11.66 10.65 4.52
N PRO A 240 -11.05 9.96 3.52
CA PRO A 240 -10.03 8.96 3.80
C PRO A 240 -8.78 9.62 4.39
N THR A 241 -8.19 8.95 5.38
CA THR A 241 -6.92 9.34 6.00
C THR A 241 -6.08 8.11 6.25
N PHE A 242 -4.77 8.27 6.15
CA PHE A 242 -3.84 7.21 6.44
C PHE A 242 -2.59 7.73 7.14
N ASN A 243 -1.98 6.82 7.89
CA ASN A 243 -0.64 6.96 8.43
C ASN A 243 0.10 5.65 8.17
N TYR A 244 1.33 5.74 7.70
CA TYR A 244 2.16 4.61 7.31
C TYR A 244 3.58 4.87 7.79
N THR A 245 4.16 3.90 8.48
CA THR A 245 5.57 3.92 8.86
C THR A 245 6.19 2.63 8.36
N LYS A 246 7.35 2.72 7.71
CA LYS A 246 8.16 1.58 7.27
C LYS A 246 9.57 1.74 7.83
N GLU A 247 10.01 0.75 8.57
CA GLU A 247 11.37 0.62 9.10
C GLU A 247 12.04 -0.52 8.34
N THR A 248 13.21 -0.25 7.76
CA THR A 248 14.06 -1.24 7.10
C THR A 248 15.42 -1.22 7.78
N ARG A 249 15.88 -2.37 8.25
CA ARG A 249 17.24 -2.59 8.68
C ARG A 249 17.88 -3.59 7.73
N TRP A 250 19.03 -3.24 7.18
CA TRP A 250 19.85 -4.11 6.34
C TRP A 250 21.27 -4.16 6.89
N GLN A 251 21.87 -5.34 6.93
CA GLN A 251 23.22 -5.55 7.40
C GLN A 251 23.97 -6.47 6.46
N GLU A 252 25.21 -6.11 6.15
CA GLU A 252 26.16 -7.00 5.50
C GLU A 252 27.40 -7.14 6.36
N THR A 253 27.97 -8.33 6.42
CA THR A 253 29.15 -8.62 7.25
C THR A 253 30.05 -9.61 6.53
N ASP A 254 31.34 -9.30 6.46
CA ASP A 254 32.36 -10.26 6.05
C ASP A 254 32.72 -11.16 7.24
N VAL A 255 31.93 -12.23 7.40
CA VAL A 255 32.14 -13.20 8.49
C VAL A 255 33.40 -14.04 8.27
N ALA A 256 33.81 -14.23 7.01
CA ALA A 256 34.91 -15.11 6.64
C ALA A 256 36.27 -14.40 6.57
N ASP A 257 36.30 -13.07 6.65
CA ASP A 257 37.50 -12.22 6.51
C ASP A 257 38.20 -12.48 5.17
N THR A 258 37.40 -12.45 4.10
CA THR A 258 37.82 -12.77 2.73
C THR A 258 37.60 -11.63 1.74
N VAL A 259 36.87 -10.60 2.14
CA VAL A 259 36.50 -9.45 1.32
C VAL A 259 37.63 -8.42 1.39
N ASN A 260 38.54 -8.54 0.43
CA ASN A 260 39.58 -7.55 0.24
C ASN A 260 39.06 -6.45 -0.67
N GLY A 261 38.88 -5.26 -0.10
CA GLY A 261 38.47 -4.07 -0.85
C GLY A 261 39.57 -3.63 -1.84
N PRO A 262 39.21 -2.92 -2.91
CA PRO A 262 40.18 -2.41 -3.88
C PRO A 262 41.13 -1.34 -3.29
N LEU A 263 40.76 -0.74 -2.15
CA LEU A 263 41.62 0.13 -1.36
C LEU A 263 42.28 -0.69 -0.23
N SER A 264 43.55 -1.08 -0.41
CA SER A 264 44.30 -1.97 0.49
C SER A 264 44.52 -1.48 1.93
N VAL A 265 44.02 -0.28 2.28
CA VAL A 265 44.12 0.31 3.63
C VAL A 265 42.83 0.10 4.45
N TYR A 266 41.72 -0.24 3.78
CA TYR A 266 40.39 -0.38 4.39
C TYR A 266 39.69 -1.64 3.87
N ASN A 267 40.04 -2.81 4.43
CA ASN A 267 39.28 -4.04 4.17
C ASN A 267 37.92 -3.97 4.87
N PHE A 268 36.88 -4.34 4.13
CA PHE A 268 35.50 -4.26 4.57
C PHE A 268 35.22 -5.29 5.66
N LYS A 269 34.57 -4.86 6.76
CA LYS A 269 34.15 -5.75 7.84
C LYS A 269 32.63 -5.89 7.92
N ALA A 270 31.92 -4.76 8.01
CA ALA A 270 30.46 -4.76 8.07
C ALA A 270 29.89 -3.39 7.70
N PHE A 271 28.63 -3.36 7.28
CA PHE A 271 27.83 -2.14 7.33
C PHE A 271 26.41 -2.44 7.83
N THR A 272 25.77 -1.41 8.40
CA THR A 272 24.35 -1.43 8.75
C THR A 272 23.68 -0.21 8.15
N TYR A 273 22.64 -0.46 7.35
CA TYR A 273 21.76 0.54 6.75
C TYR A 273 20.40 0.51 7.45
N ASN A 274 19.98 1.65 7.98
CA ASN A 274 18.66 1.84 8.57
C ASN A 274 17.89 2.87 7.75
N GLN A 275 16.65 2.54 7.39
CA GLN A 275 15.72 3.45 6.72
C GLN A 275 14.41 3.51 7.48
N LEU A 276 13.94 4.72 7.74
CA LEU A 276 12.63 5.04 8.26
C LEU A 276 11.88 5.88 7.23
N ILE A 277 10.76 5.39 6.74
CA ILE A 277 9.83 6.15 5.89
C ILE A 277 8.55 6.36 6.66
N GLU A 278 8.16 7.61 6.86
CA GLU A 278 6.89 8.02 7.43
C GLU A 278 6.07 8.74 6.37
N SER A 279 4.86 8.26 6.14
CA SER A 279 3.94 8.80 5.15
C SER A 279 2.59 9.02 5.80
N SER A 280 2.05 10.22 5.64
CA SER A 280 0.72 10.56 6.12
C SER A 280 -0.05 11.29 5.05
N GLY A 281 -1.37 11.10 5.04
CA GLY A 281 -2.19 11.77 4.06
C GLY A 281 -3.65 11.79 4.41
N SER A 282 -4.34 12.71 3.76
CA SER A 282 -5.79 12.86 3.83
C SER A 282 -6.33 13.15 2.44
N GLY A 283 -7.60 12.80 2.23
CA GLY A 283 -8.23 13.03 0.95
C GLY A 283 -9.73 13.15 1.04
N PHE A 284 -10.35 13.24 -0.12
CA PHE A 284 -11.80 13.37 -0.26
C PHE A 284 -12.32 12.57 -1.45
N ASN A 285 -13.46 11.91 -1.28
CA ASN A 285 -14.25 11.33 -2.37
C ASN A 285 -15.75 11.35 -2.05
N THR A 286 -16.56 11.05 -3.05
CA THR A 286 -18.01 10.94 -2.94
C THR A 286 -18.46 9.60 -3.54
N LYS A 287 -19.45 8.95 -2.92
CA LYS A 287 -19.97 7.66 -3.38
C LYS A 287 -21.47 7.72 -3.54
N PHE A 288 -21.98 7.12 -4.60
CA PHE A 288 -23.41 6.96 -4.86
C PHE A 288 -23.77 5.48 -4.98
N GLY A 289 -24.97 5.13 -4.55
CA GLY A 289 -25.41 3.76 -4.46
C GLY A 289 -26.90 3.57 -4.68
N LEU A 290 -27.26 2.39 -5.17
CA LEU A 290 -28.62 1.90 -5.37
C LEU A 290 -28.72 0.46 -4.87
N ILE A 291 -29.84 0.11 -4.24
CA ILE A 291 -30.23 -1.28 -3.98
C ILE A 291 -31.69 -1.44 -4.37
N TYR A 292 -31.98 -2.44 -5.21
CA TYR A 292 -33.32 -2.83 -5.60
C TYR A 292 -33.67 -4.21 -5.03
N ARG A 293 -34.70 -4.28 -4.20
CA ARG A 293 -35.31 -5.50 -3.69
C ARG A 293 -36.41 -5.92 -4.65
N ILE A 294 -36.15 -6.96 -5.43
CA ILE A 294 -37.11 -7.53 -6.39
C ILE A 294 -38.25 -8.21 -5.63
N ASN A 295 -37.88 -9.02 -4.63
CA ASN A 295 -38.77 -9.69 -3.71
C ASN A 295 -38.01 -9.96 -2.40
N ASP A 296 -38.60 -10.69 -1.45
CA ASP A 296 -37.95 -10.94 -0.16
C ASP A 296 -36.68 -11.81 -0.25
N TYR A 297 -36.50 -12.54 -1.36
CA TYR A 297 -35.38 -13.43 -1.61
C TYR A 297 -34.26 -12.78 -2.41
N VAL A 298 -34.56 -11.86 -3.33
CA VAL A 298 -33.57 -11.35 -4.30
C VAL A 298 -33.38 -9.85 -4.16
N ARG A 299 -32.11 -9.44 -4.04
CA ARG A 299 -31.67 -8.05 -4.05
C ARG A 299 -30.58 -7.84 -5.07
N LEU A 300 -30.64 -6.71 -5.76
CA LEU A 300 -29.60 -6.24 -6.66
C LEU A 300 -29.05 -4.91 -6.14
N GLY A 301 -27.76 -4.69 -6.25
CA GLY A 301 -27.14 -3.41 -5.89
C GLY A 301 -26.20 -2.90 -6.98
N ALA A 302 -26.10 -1.59 -7.08
CA ALA A 302 -25.17 -0.90 -7.96
C ALA A 302 -24.55 0.27 -7.22
N HIS A 303 -23.28 0.58 -7.48
CA HIS A 303 -22.60 1.71 -6.87
C HIS A 303 -21.53 2.29 -7.79
N ILE A 304 -21.25 3.58 -7.60
CA ILE A 304 -20.15 4.29 -8.24
C ILE A 304 -19.41 5.13 -7.20
N HIS A 305 -18.08 5.16 -7.27
CA HIS A 305 -17.22 5.98 -6.42
C HIS A 305 -16.46 6.96 -7.32
N SER A 306 -16.42 8.23 -6.91
CA SER A 306 -15.47 9.18 -7.50
C SER A 306 -14.03 8.75 -7.20
N PRO A 307 -13.05 9.23 -7.98
CA PRO A 307 -11.67 9.31 -7.52
C PRO A 307 -11.59 9.89 -6.10
N SER A 308 -10.57 9.44 -5.36
CA SER A 308 -10.06 10.17 -4.21
C SER A 308 -8.91 11.05 -4.64
N TRP A 309 -8.89 12.28 -4.15
CA TRP A 309 -7.73 13.16 -4.23
C TRP A 309 -7.08 13.19 -2.86
N TYR A 310 -5.82 12.76 -2.79
CA TYR A 310 -5.02 12.76 -1.58
C TYR A 310 -3.96 13.85 -1.63
N GLU A 311 -3.77 14.52 -0.50
CA GLU A 311 -2.56 15.27 -0.16
C GLU A 311 -1.73 14.39 0.76
N ILE A 312 -0.45 14.23 0.43
CA ILE A 312 0.48 13.31 1.09
C ILE A 312 1.74 14.07 1.45
N SER A 313 2.21 13.81 2.67
CA SER A 313 3.52 14.24 3.16
C SER A 313 4.33 13.01 3.54
N ASP A 314 5.49 12.88 2.89
CA ASP A 314 6.47 11.82 3.14
C ASP A 314 7.72 12.40 3.79
N GLU A 315 8.21 11.70 4.79
CA GLU A 315 9.51 11.90 5.42
C GLU A 315 10.31 10.59 5.31
N ALA A 316 11.53 10.67 4.79
CA ALA A 316 12.46 9.55 4.75
C ALA A 316 13.73 9.93 5.49
N PHE A 317 14.07 9.15 6.50
CA PHE A 317 15.33 9.21 7.23
C PHE A 317 16.14 7.96 6.92
N ASN A 318 17.38 8.16 6.49
CA ASN A 318 18.32 7.11 6.18
C ASN A 318 19.59 7.29 7.02
N ASN A 319 20.11 6.21 7.58
CA ASN A 319 21.37 6.18 8.30
C ASN A 319 22.19 4.98 7.83
N LEU A 320 23.48 5.20 7.60
CA LEU A 320 24.41 4.15 7.22
C LEU A 320 25.63 4.23 8.10
N THR A 321 26.02 3.09 8.68
CA THR A 321 27.28 2.94 9.40
C THR A 321 28.12 1.86 8.74
N SER A 322 29.37 2.16 8.40
CA SER A 322 30.36 1.21 7.90
C SER A 322 31.47 0.97 8.91
N VAL A 323 32.00 -0.25 8.95
CA VAL A 323 33.11 -0.67 9.78
C VAL A 323 34.11 -1.42 8.91
N PHE A 324 35.39 -1.09 9.08
CA PHE A 324 36.51 -1.74 8.40
C PHE A 324 37.38 -2.53 9.39
N ASP A 325 38.24 -3.43 8.91
CA ASP A 325 39.05 -4.31 9.76
C ASP A 325 40.04 -3.56 10.66
N SER A 326 40.46 -2.38 10.23
CA SER A 326 41.24 -1.43 11.04
C SER A 326 40.47 -0.89 12.26
N SER A 327 39.21 -1.31 12.44
CA SER A 327 38.27 -0.82 13.46
C SER A 327 37.91 0.65 13.30
N VAL A 328 38.15 1.22 12.11
CA VAL A 328 37.66 2.54 11.72
C VAL A 328 36.18 2.42 11.35
N THR A 329 35.38 3.36 11.85
CA THR A 329 33.94 3.43 11.62
C THR A 329 33.60 4.77 10.97
N PHE A 330 32.74 4.74 9.96
CA PHE A 330 32.15 5.93 9.37
C PHE A 330 30.63 5.85 9.47
N SER A 331 29.97 7.01 9.59
CA SER A 331 28.53 7.11 9.63
C SER A 331 28.07 8.32 8.84
N GLU A 332 27.01 8.16 8.08
CA GLU A 332 26.36 9.25 7.34
C GLU A 332 24.85 9.13 7.46
N GLU A 333 24.15 10.27 7.39
CA GLU A 333 22.70 10.35 7.47
C GLU A 333 22.13 11.19 6.34
N SER A 334 20.90 10.90 5.97
CA SER A 334 20.15 11.74 5.05
C SER A 334 18.68 11.82 5.45
N VAL A 335 18.11 13.01 5.23
CA VAL A 335 16.70 13.32 5.46
C VAL A 335 16.11 13.86 4.17
N ARG A 336 14.92 13.36 3.81
CA ARG A 336 14.12 13.83 2.69
C ARG A 336 12.70 14.09 3.14
N LEU A 337 12.20 15.27 2.79
CA LEU A 337 10.80 15.65 2.96
C LEU A 337 10.21 15.84 1.57
N PHE A 338 9.03 15.29 1.35
CA PHE A 338 8.40 15.37 0.04
C PHE A 338 6.88 15.40 0.12
N ASP A 339 6.30 16.47 -0.41
CA ASP A 339 4.85 16.65 -0.49
C ASP A 339 4.36 16.47 -1.93
N TYR A 340 3.27 15.73 -2.07
CA TYR A 340 2.66 15.43 -3.35
C TYR A 340 1.19 15.06 -3.20
N THR A 341 0.54 14.93 -4.35
CA THR A 341 -0.86 14.57 -4.45
C THR A 341 -1.01 13.29 -5.27
N VAL A 342 -1.98 12.47 -4.88
CA VAL A 342 -2.35 11.25 -5.59
C VAL A 342 -3.83 11.30 -5.92
N ARG A 343 -4.15 11.03 -7.18
CA ARG A 343 -5.52 10.78 -7.64
C ARG A 343 -5.72 9.28 -7.88
N THR A 344 -6.66 8.67 -7.17
CA THR A 344 -7.02 7.27 -7.37
C THR A 344 -8.03 7.08 -8.51
N PRO A 345 -8.25 5.85 -9.01
CA PRO A 345 -9.24 5.58 -10.04
C PRO A 345 -10.67 5.78 -9.57
N TYR A 346 -11.57 5.95 -10.54
CA TYR A 346 -12.99 5.73 -10.32
C TYR A 346 -13.26 4.24 -10.07
N LYS A 347 -14.36 3.94 -9.38
CA LYS A 347 -14.82 2.57 -9.15
C LYS A 347 -16.30 2.46 -9.48
N ALA A 348 -16.68 1.34 -10.07
CA ALA A 348 -18.08 1.01 -10.31
C ALA A 348 -18.31 -0.45 -10.00
N GLY A 349 -19.48 -0.80 -9.46
CA GLY A 349 -19.75 -2.17 -9.10
C GLY A 349 -21.22 -2.54 -9.15
N GLY A 350 -21.45 -3.83 -9.36
CA GLY A 350 -22.75 -4.49 -9.36
C GLY A 350 -22.75 -5.62 -8.34
N SER A 351 -23.93 -5.95 -7.82
CA SER A 351 -24.06 -6.93 -6.74
C SER A 351 -25.41 -7.62 -6.77
N ALA A 352 -25.45 -8.85 -6.33
CA ALA A 352 -26.66 -9.65 -6.19
C ALA A 352 -26.61 -10.44 -4.89
N ALA A 353 -27.73 -10.48 -4.17
CA ALA A 353 -27.87 -11.27 -2.96
C ALA A 353 -29.16 -12.09 -2.99
N PHE A 354 -29.04 -13.35 -2.58
CA PHE A 354 -30.12 -14.33 -2.42
C PHE A 354 -30.27 -14.66 -0.94
N LEU A 355 -31.45 -14.40 -0.37
CA LEU A 355 -31.76 -14.59 1.05
C LEU A 355 -32.69 -15.79 1.22
N PHE A 356 -32.32 -16.76 2.06
CA PHE A 356 -33.11 -17.97 2.31
C PHE A 356 -34.02 -17.80 3.52
N ASN A 357 -34.92 -16.80 3.49
CA ASN A 357 -35.95 -16.52 4.51
C ASN A 357 -35.47 -16.63 5.98
N GLY A 358 -34.28 -16.08 6.27
CA GLY A 358 -33.69 -16.09 7.62
C GLY A 358 -32.77 -17.27 7.95
N GLN A 359 -32.65 -18.27 7.07
CA GLN A 359 -31.77 -19.44 7.27
C GLN A 359 -30.34 -19.21 6.78
N GLY A 360 -30.13 -18.23 5.89
CA GLY A 360 -28.83 -17.90 5.33
C GLY A 360 -28.94 -16.93 4.15
N LEU A 361 -27.80 -16.63 3.54
CA LEU A 361 -27.73 -15.84 2.32
C LEU A 361 -26.54 -16.27 1.45
N ILE A 362 -26.63 -15.99 0.16
CA ILE A 362 -25.52 -15.97 -0.80
C ILE A 362 -25.43 -14.55 -1.34
N SER A 363 -24.23 -14.00 -1.44
CA SER A 363 -24.01 -12.65 -1.97
C SER A 363 -22.85 -12.69 -2.95
N ILE A 364 -22.97 -11.98 -4.06
CA ILE A 364 -21.93 -11.86 -5.07
C ILE A 364 -21.78 -10.39 -5.40
N ASP A 365 -20.56 -9.88 -5.31
CA ASP A 365 -20.21 -8.53 -5.67
C ASP A 365 -19.16 -8.55 -6.78
N TYR A 366 -19.38 -7.68 -7.77
CA TYR A 366 -18.47 -7.39 -8.86
C TYR A 366 -18.06 -5.92 -8.78
N GLU A 367 -16.78 -5.64 -8.93
CA GLU A 367 -16.20 -4.29 -8.92
C GLU A 367 -15.24 -4.14 -10.09
N PHE A 368 -15.38 -3.04 -10.81
CA PHE A 368 -14.49 -2.58 -11.87
C PHE A 368 -13.70 -1.36 -11.40
N VAL A 369 -12.39 -1.39 -11.64
CA VAL A 369 -11.45 -0.31 -11.30
C VAL A 369 -10.45 -0.15 -12.43
N ASP A 370 -10.24 1.07 -12.93
CA ASP A 370 -9.25 1.33 -13.99
C ASP A 370 -7.97 1.96 -13.42
N TYR A 371 -6.97 1.13 -13.12
CA TYR A 371 -5.72 1.58 -12.50
C TYR A 371 -4.87 2.48 -13.42
N THR A 372 -5.08 2.46 -14.74
CA THR A 372 -4.38 3.36 -15.68
C THR A 372 -4.68 4.84 -15.41
N SER A 373 -5.79 5.14 -14.75
CA SER A 373 -6.23 6.51 -14.47
C SER A 373 -5.59 7.15 -13.24
N MET A 374 -4.78 6.39 -12.48
CA MET A 374 -4.00 6.87 -11.34
C MET A 374 -3.05 7.99 -11.77
N LYS A 375 -2.88 9.00 -10.92
CA LYS A 375 -1.93 10.09 -11.20
C LYS A 375 -1.24 10.58 -9.93
N LEU A 376 0.06 10.84 -10.04
CA LEU A 376 0.85 11.58 -9.07
C LEU A 376 1.11 13.00 -9.59
N LYS A 377 1.16 13.97 -8.69
CA LYS A 377 1.52 15.36 -8.98
C LYS A 377 2.18 16.02 -7.77
N SER A 378 3.22 16.81 -7.98
CA SER A 378 3.81 17.71 -6.99
C SER A 378 4.08 19.08 -7.65
N ASP A 379 4.31 20.10 -6.83
CA ASP A 379 4.75 21.43 -7.31
C ASP A 379 6.26 21.46 -7.60
N TYR A 380 7.03 20.52 -7.03
CA TYR A 380 8.49 20.48 -7.12
C TYR A 380 9.03 19.36 -8.03
N TYR A 381 8.21 18.35 -8.35
CA TYR A 381 8.58 17.23 -9.22
C TYR A 381 7.44 16.89 -10.18
N SER A 382 7.79 16.62 -11.44
CA SER A 382 6.80 16.49 -12.52
C SER A 382 6.03 15.16 -12.51
N PHE A 383 6.56 14.08 -11.95
CA PHE A 383 5.99 12.74 -12.02
C PHE A 383 5.66 12.21 -13.44
N THR A 384 6.23 12.79 -14.51
CA THR A 384 5.88 12.39 -15.89
C THR A 384 6.26 10.94 -16.16
N ASN A 385 7.44 10.51 -15.71
CA ASN A 385 7.92 9.15 -15.92
C ASN A 385 7.09 8.12 -15.14
N GLU A 386 6.74 8.44 -13.90
CA GLU A 386 5.93 7.60 -13.02
C GLU A 386 4.49 7.50 -13.53
N ASN A 387 3.92 8.59 -14.03
CA ASN A 387 2.60 8.59 -14.64
C ASN A 387 2.57 7.81 -15.96
N ASN A 388 3.61 7.92 -16.81
CA ASN A 388 3.73 7.07 -18.01
C ASN A 388 3.89 5.59 -17.62
N THR A 389 4.70 5.31 -16.58
CA THR A 389 4.85 3.95 -16.04
C THR A 389 3.51 3.42 -15.56
N ILE A 390 2.66 4.24 -14.92
CA ILE A 390 1.31 3.84 -14.53
C ILE A 390 0.45 3.44 -15.74
N GLU A 391 0.47 4.26 -16.79
CA GLU A 391 -0.32 4.04 -18.01
C GLU A 391 0.15 2.78 -18.77
N GLU A 392 1.45 2.45 -18.71
CA GLU A 392 2.03 1.29 -19.41
C GLU A 392 2.00 0.00 -18.58
N ARG A 393 2.14 0.08 -17.26
CA ARG A 393 2.30 -1.08 -16.36
C ARG A 393 0.99 -1.61 -15.82
N TYR A 394 0.01 -0.75 -15.56
CA TYR A 394 -1.26 -1.16 -14.95
C TYR A 394 -2.37 -1.31 -15.98
N GLU A 395 -3.40 -2.05 -15.58
CA GLU A 395 -4.56 -2.32 -16.41
C GLU A 395 -5.85 -2.12 -15.60
N ALA A 396 -6.98 -2.13 -16.30
CA ALA A 396 -8.26 -2.24 -15.63
C ALA A 396 -8.42 -3.61 -14.95
N ALA A 397 -8.92 -3.59 -13.72
CA ALA A 397 -9.15 -4.77 -12.90
C ALA A 397 -10.63 -5.07 -12.72
N HIS A 398 -10.94 -6.36 -12.70
CA HIS A 398 -12.25 -6.91 -12.47
C HIS A 398 -12.21 -7.78 -11.21
N ASN A 399 -12.81 -7.29 -10.13
CA ASN A 399 -12.78 -7.92 -8.82
C ASN A 399 -14.12 -8.62 -8.54
N ILE A 400 -14.08 -9.89 -8.13
CA ILE A 400 -15.27 -10.65 -7.73
C ILE A 400 -15.11 -11.08 -6.26
N LYS A 401 -16.17 -10.91 -5.47
CA LYS A 401 -16.26 -11.35 -4.06
C LYS A 401 -17.56 -12.14 -3.90
N ALA A 402 -17.52 -13.28 -3.22
CA ALA A 402 -18.68 -14.15 -3.01
C ALA A 402 -18.64 -14.83 -1.63
#